data_AF-A0A0F9KW72-F1
#
_entry.id   AF-A0A0F9KW72-F1
#
_cell.length_a   1.000
_cell.length_b   1.000
_cell.length_c   1.000
_cell.angle_alpha   90.00
_cell.angle_beta   90.00
_cell.angle_gamma   90.00
#
_symmetry.space_group_name_H-M   'P 1'
#
loop_
_entity.id
_entity.type
_entity.pdbx_description
1 polymer ?
#
loop_
_entity_poly.entity_id
_entity_poly.type
_entity_poly.pdbx_seq_one_letter_code
_entity_poly.pdbx_strand_id
1 'polypeptide(L)'
;MSTSNVLREKLADLCHRQWSGWMEYLFSKGEFNDDGTWTMPREFVVRWTHQVETPYAELSPSERDSDRKEAGKFLAVIEEK
;
A
#
# COMPACT_ATOMS: atom_id res chain seq x y z
N MET A 1 9.51 28.37 -1.71
CA MET A 1 9.89 27.08 -1.11
C MET A 1 11.01 26.48 -1.93
N SER A 2 12.00 25.82 -1.32
CA SER A 2 13.04 25.08 -2.07
C SER A 2 12.38 23.98 -2.92
N THR A 3 12.92 23.71 -4.10
CA THR A 3 12.49 22.61 -4.99
C THR A 3 12.47 21.26 -4.27
N SER A 4 13.40 21.05 -3.34
CA SER A 4 13.42 19.87 -2.46
C SER A 4 12.17 19.76 -1.57
N ASN A 5 11.66 20.88 -1.06
CA ASN A 5 10.47 20.88 -0.21
C ASN A 5 9.20 20.62 -1.02
N VAL A 6 9.10 21.18 -2.23
CA VAL A 6 7.95 20.93 -3.13
C VAL A 6 7.87 19.46 -3.53
N LEU A 7 9.01 18.85 -3.88
CA LEU A 7 9.05 17.42 -4.20
C LEU A 7 8.67 16.57 -2.98
N ARG A 8 9.17 16.90 -1.80
CA ARG A 8 8.83 16.20 -0.56
C ARG A 8 7.33 16.19 -0.31
N GLU A 9 6.66 17.32 -0.44
CA GLU A 9 5.21 17.42 -0.23
C GLU A 9 4.43 16.60 -1.29
N LYS A 10 4.85 16.62 -2.56
CA LYS A 10 4.24 15.76 -3.60
C LYS A 10 4.38 14.27 -3.27
N LEU A 11 5.55 13.83 -2.83
CA LEU A 11 5.79 12.45 -2.45
C LEU A 11 5.04 12.07 -1.17
N ALA A 12 4.92 12.98 -0.20
CA ALA A 12 4.16 12.76 1.03
C ALA A 12 2.65 12.59 0.74
N ASP A 13 2.09 13.43 -0.14
CA ASP A 13 0.71 13.32 -0.62
C ASP A 13 0.47 12.00 -1.38
N LEU A 14 1.45 11.55 -2.19
CA LEU A 14 1.39 10.22 -2.80
C LEU A 14 1.40 9.11 -1.75
N CYS A 15 2.32 9.14 -0.78
CA CYS A 15 2.38 8.15 0.31
C CYS A 15 1.05 8.06 1.06
N HIS A 16 0.43 9.20 1.38
CA HIS A 16 -0.84 9.22 2.11
C HIS A 16 -1.98 8.62 1.28
N ARG A 17 -2.05 8.93 -0.03
CA ARG A 17 -3.05 8.34 -0.93
C ARG A 17 -2.87 6.83 -1.10
N GLN A 18 -1.64 6.35 -1.20
CA GLN A 18 -1.36 4.92 -1.28
C GLN A 18 -1.74 4.22 0.03
N TRP A 19 -1.33 4.75 1.17
CA TRP A 19 -1.68 4.20 2.48
C TRP A 19 -3.20 4.16 2.71
N SER A 20 -3.89 5.28 2.50
CA SER A 20 -5.36 5.35 2.69
C SER A 20 -6.09 4.38 1.77
N GLY A 21 -5.70 4.28 0.49
CA GLY A 21 -6.27 3.30 -0.43
C GLY A 21 -6.05 1.84 0.00
N TRP A 22 -4.87 1.51 0.55
CA TRP A 22 -4.62 0.18 1.12
C TRP A 22 -5.44 -0.08 2.38
N MET A 23 -5.63 0.92 3.25
CA MET A 23 -6.47 0.80 4.45
C MET A 23 -7.93 0.59 4.08
N GLU A 24 -8.47 1.36 3.13
CA GLU A 24 -9.82 1.18 2.61
C GLU A 24 -10.01 -0.22 2.01
N TYR A 25 -9.06 -0.67 1.19
CA TYR A 25 -9.10 -2.02 0.63
C TYR A 25 -9.04 -3.09 1.71
N LEU A 26 -8.15 -2.96 2.70
CA LEU A 26 -8.05 -3.87 3.83
C LEU A 26 -9.38 -3.96 4.57
N PHE A 27 -9.94 -2.83 4.98
CA PHE A 27 -11.20 -2.79 5.72
C PHE A 27 -12.38 -3.32 4.90
N SER A 28 -12.39 -3.10 3.59
CA SER A 28 -13.41 -3.64 2.69
C SER A 28 -13.43 -5.18 2.63
N LYS A 29 -12.38 -5.85 3.11
CA LYS A 29 -12.32 -7.32 3.13
C LYS A 29 -12.90 -7.96 4.36
N GLY A 30 -13.19 -7.19 5.40
CA GLY A 30 -13.72 -7.72 6.65
C GLY A 30 -14.99 -7.03 7.07
N GLU A 31 -15.40 -7.37 8.29
CA GLU A 31 -16.64 -6.89 8.87
C GLU A 31 -16.33 -5.99 10.07
N PHE A 32 -16.94 -4.81 10.10
CA PHE A 32 -16.93 -3.97 11.29
C PHE A 32 -18.02 -4.47 12.24
N ASN A 33 -17.62 -4.75 13.48
CA ASN A 33 -18.48 -5.28 14.52
C ASN A 33 -19.13 -4.14 15.31
N ASP A 34 -20.23 -4.44 16.00
CA ASP A 34 -20.98 -3.47 16.83
C ASP A 34 -20.14 -2.87 17.98
N ASP A 35 -19.10 -3.58 18.43
CA ASP A 35 -18.18 -3.12 19.47
C ASP A 35 -17.04 -2.21 18.94
N GLY A 36 -17.09 -1.87 17.65
CA GLY A 36 -16.08 -1.03 16.98
C GLY A 36 -14.81 -1.79 16.59
N THR A 37 -14.75 -3.10 16.79
CA THR A 37 -13.68 -3.94 16.26
C THR A 37 -13.89 -4.27 14.79
N TRP A 38 -12.88 -4.83 14.14
CA TRP A 38 -12.95 -5.26 12.75
C TRP A 38 -12.40 -6.69 12.62
N THR A 39 -13.16 -7.54 11.95
CA THR A 39 -12.84 -8.97 11.80
C THR A 39 -12.47 -9.29 10.36
N MET A 40 -11.26 -9.78 10.15
CA MET A 40 -10.75 -10.19 8.84
C MET A 40 -11.08 -11.65 8.54
N PRO A 41 -11.54 -11.99 7.32
CA PRO A 41 -11.65 -13.38 6.89
C PRO A 41 -10.29 -14.08 6.84
N ARG A 42 -10.28 -15.37 7.18
CA ARG A 42 -9.06 -16.17 7.32
C ARG A 42 -8.18 -16.15 6.07
N GLU A 43 -8.77 -16.17 4.89
CA GLU A 43 -8.05 -16.19 3.62
C GLU A 43 -7.19 -14.93 3.42
N PHE A 44 -7.65 -13.77 3.87
CA PHE A 44 -6.88 -12.53 3.79
C PHE A 44 -5.81 -12.46 4.86
N VAL A 45 -6.09 -12.97 6.07
CA VAL A 45 -5.07 -13.10 7.13
C VAL A 45 -3.92 -13.97 6.63
N VAL A 46 -4.21 -15.18 6.14
CA VAL A 46 -3.17 -16.10 5.65
C VAL A 46 -2.39 -15.49 4.50
N ARG A 47 -3.09 -14.91 3.51
CA ARG A 47 -2.44 -14.31 2.34
C ARG A 47 -1.55 -13.14 2.71
N TRP A 48 -2.05 -12.17 3.47
CA TRP A 48 -1.28 -10.96 3.78
C TRP A 48 -0.19 -11.21 4.81
N THR A 49 -0.38 -12.13 5.76
CA THR A 49 0.72 -12.58 6.63
C THR A 49 1.86 -13.20 5.82
N HIS A 50 1.55 -14.09 4.87
CA HIS A 50 2.56 -14.66 3.98
C HIS A 50 3.33 -13.57 3.21
N GLN A 51 2.61 -12.60 2.65
CA GLN A 51 3.22 -11.51 1.88
C GLN A 51 4.12 -10.61 2.74
N VAL A 52 3.72 -10.33 3.98
CA VAL A 52 4.52 -9.52 4.93
C VAL A 52 5.78 -10.26 5.39
N GLU A 53 5.69 -11.58 5.58
CA GLU A 53 6.81 -12.40 6.06
C GLU A 53 7.78 -12.81 4.93
N THR A 54 7.35 -12.72 3.67
CA THR A 54 8.15 -13.15 2.51
C THR A 54 8.99 -11.98 1.98
N PRO A 55 10.32 -12.11 1.89
CA PRO A 55 11.16 -11.09 1.26
C PRO A 55 10.73 -10.81 -0.18
N TYR A 56 10.82 -9.56 -0.65
CA TYR A 56 10.40 -9.17 -2.02
C TYR A 56 10.99 -10.07 -3.12
N ALA A 57 12.25 -10.51 -2.98
CA ALA A 57 12.89 -11.38 -3.96
C ALA A 57 12.23 -12.77 -4.08
N GLU A 58 11.53 -13.21 -3.04
CA GLU A 58 10.90 -14.52 -2.91
C GLU A 58 9.38 -14.48 -3.17
N LEU A 59 8.79 -13.29 -3.26
CA LEU A 59 7.40 -13.11 -3.66
C LEU A 59 7.14 -13.66 -5.07
N SER A 60 5.93 -14.18 -5.28
CA SER A 60 5.51 -14.62 -6.61
C SER A 60 5.50 -13.46 -7.61
N PRO A 61 5.60 -13.73 -8.93
CA PRO A 61 5.59 -12.67 -9.94
C PRO A 61 4.40 -11.71 -9.82
N SER A 62 3.21 -12.23 -9.54
CA SER A 62 1.97 -11.47 -9.41
C SER A 62 1.90 -10.61 -8.15
N GLU A 63 2.54 -11.05 -7.06
CA GLU A 63 2.65 -10.26 -5.83
C GLU A 63 3.60 -9.10 -6.03
N ARG A 64 4.77 -9.36 -6.61
CA ARG A 64 5.72 -8.30 -6.96
C ARG A 64 5.15 -7.31 -7.97
N ASP A 65 4.21 -7.71 -8.83
CA ASP A 65 3.52 -6.79 -9.74
C ASP A 65 2.73 -5.71 -8.99
N SER A 66 2.16 -6.04 -7.82
CA SER A 66 1.50 -5.06 -6.97
C SER A 66 2.50 -4.03 -6.46
N ASP A 67 3.63 -4.49 -5.91
CA ASP A 67 4.68 -3.61 -5.39
C ASP A 67 5.30 -2.74 -6.49
N ARG A 68 5.54 -3.32 -7.67
CA ARG A 68 6.03 -2.59 -8.85
C ARG A 68 5.08 -1.49 -9.29
N LYS A 69 3.76 -1.74 -9.25
CA LYS A 69 2.75 -0.71 -9.58
C LYS A 69 2.80 0.45 -8.60
N GLU A 70 2.94 0.18 -7.30
CA GLU A 70 3.08 1.23 -6.29
C GLU A 70 4.40 2.00 -6.43
N ALA A 71 5.51 1.30 -6.71
CA ALA A 71 6.80 1.92 -7.01
C ALA A 71 6.76 2.81 -8.26
N GLY A 72 6.04 2.38 -9.30
CA GLY A 72 5.86 3.15 -10.54
C GLY A 72 5.20 4.52 -10.32
N LYS A 73 4.31 4.64 -9.33
CA LYS A 73 3.70 5.94 -8.98
C LYS A 73 4.72 6.92 -8.42
N PHE A 74 5.70 6.45 -7.64
CA PHE A 74 6.80 7.29 -7.17
C PHE A 74 7.68 7.76 -8.31
N LEU A 75 8.02 6.85 -9.24
CA LEU A 75 8.82 7.18 -10.41
C LEU A 75 8.13 8.25 -11.26
N ALA A 76 6.81 8.13 -11.49
CA ALA A 76 6.04 9.15 -12.22
C ALA A 76 6.16 10.55 -11.57
N VAL A 77 5.98 10.66 -10.25
CA VAL A 77 6.12 11.95 -9.53
C VAL A 77 7.55 12.52 -9.61
N ILE A 78 8.57 11.65 -9.63
CA ILE A 78 9.97 12.06 -9.72
C ILE A 78 10.36 12.46 -11.15
N GLU A 79 9.81 11.78 -12.16
CA GLU A 79 10.08 12.01 -13.59
C GLU A 79 9.27 13.18 -14.16
N GLU A 80 8.12 13.53 -13.59
CA GLU A 80 7.34 14.74 -13.88
C GLU A 80 8.01 16.06 -13.40
N LYS A 81 9.30 16.01 -13.05
CA LYS A 81 10.09 17.18 -12.63
C LYS A 81 10.44 18.13 -13.76
#